data_AF-A0AAW0K4K9-F1
#
_entry.id   AF-A0AAW0K4K9-F1
#
_cell.length_a   1.000
_cell.length_b   1.000
_cell.length_c   1.000
_cell.angle_alpha   90.00
_cell.angle_beta   90.00
_cell.angle_gamma   90.00
#
_symmetry.space_group_name_H-M   'P 1'
#
loop_
_entity.id
_entity.type
_entity.pdbx_description
1 polymer ?
#
loop_
_entity_poly.entity_id
_entity_poly.type
_entity_poly.pdbx_seq_one_letter_code
_entity_poly.pdbx_strand_id
1 'polypeptide(L)'
;MLAVTVMVYIQNAKGRVVGFGIPVVLMLFSSTMFFLGSPLYVKMKAKSSLLTGFVQVIVATWRNRHLSLPVPPLESDGWYHLKASKLTAPTDNLRFLNKACIIRNPMKNLDSDGLAMDPWSLCTITQVEELKALIKVLPIWSPGIPVAVTLNQHSFGVLQAKIMDRRIFLSKFKIPPASFSVFGILSMTATVVFYVQVLVPLLSKFTKRKRGLSLKERMGIGIAISCLATAVSAIAERKIRNEAI
;
A
#
# COMPACT_ATOMS: atom_id res chain seq x y z
N MET A 1 -19.36 7.89 -6.06
CA MET A 1 -19.97 9.18 -6.48
C MET A 1 -21.25 9.48 -5.73
N LEU A 2 -22.25 8.60 -5.75
CA LEU A 2 -23.51 8.80 -5.01
C LEU A 2 -23.30 9.07 -3.51
N ALA A 3 -22.35 8.39 -2.86
CA ALA A 3 -22.04 8.67 -1.46
C ALA A 3 -21.57 10.13 -1.25
N VAL A 4 -20.57 10.60 -1.99
CA VAL A 4 -20.00 11.95 -1.82
C VAL A 4 -20.90 13.09 -2.34
N THR A 5 -21.95 12.80 -3.12
CA THR A 5 -22.97 13.78 -3.52
C THR A 5 -24.19 13.73 -2.60
N VAL A 6 -24.86 12.59 -2.55
CA VAL A 6 -26.16 12.42 -1.88
C VAL A 6 -26.01 12.51 -0.38
N MET A 7 -25.02 11.82 0.21
CA MET A 7 -24.83 11.84 1.67
C MET A 7 -24.36 13.22 2.15
N VAL A 8 -23.44 13.86 1.41
CA VAL A 8 -23.01 15.24 1.69
C VAL A 8 -24.16 16.23 1.58
N TYR A 9 -25.04 16.08 0.57
CA TYR A 9 -26.23 16.90 0.45
C TYR A 9 -27.18 16.71 1.64
N ILE A 10 -27.45 15.47 2.04
CA ILE A 10 -28.30 15.16 3.20
C ILE A 10 -27.70 15.74 4.49
N GLN A 11 -26.39 15.61 4.68
CA GLN A 11 -25.68 16.19 5.83
C GLN A 11 -25.80 17.71 5.90
N ASN A 12 -25.69 18.39 4.76
CA ASN A 12 -25.81 19.85 4.69
C ASN A 12 -27.26 20.34 4.77
N ALA A 13 -28.23 19.60 4.23
CA ALA A 13 -29.64 20.03 4.16
C ALA A 13 -30.47 19.61 5.38
N LYS A 14 -30.25 18.41 5.93
CA LYS A 14 -31.04 17.82 7.03
C LYS A 14 -30.26 17.72 8.35
N GLY A 15 -29.03 18.22 8.38
CA GLY A 15 -28.19 18.25 9.56
C GLY A 15 -27.36 16.98 9.78
N ARG A 16 -26.35 17.11 10.64
CA ARG A 16 -25.33 16.07 10.87
C ARG A 16 -25.89 14.79 11.48
N VAL A 17 -26.89 14.91 12.36
CA VAL A 17 -27.50 13.76 13.04
C VAL A 17 -28.12 12.78 12.02
N VAL A 18 -28.93 13.31 11.09
CA VAL A 18 -29.55 12.50 10.02
C VAL A 18 -28.48 11.93 9.09
N GLY A 19 -27.49 12.74 8.72
CA GLY A 19 -26.44 12.32 7.81
C GLY A 19 -25.52 11.22 8.35
N PHE A 20 -25.23 11.19 9.66
CA PHE A 20 -24.45 10.10 10.29
C PHE A 20 -25.31 8.91 10.71
N GLY A 21 -26.61 9.10 10.99
CA GLY A 21 -27.52 8.01 11.32
C GLY A 21 -27.67 7.00 10.19
N ILE A 22 -27.74 7.46 8.93
CA ILE A 22 -27.89 6.58 7.76
C ILE A 22 -26.73 5.56 7.63
N PRO A 23 -25.44 5.97 7.63
CA PRO A 23 -24.32 5.04 7.66
C PRO A 23 -24.35 4.04 8.83
N VAL A 24 -24.74 4.49 10.03
CA VAL A 24 -24.79 3.62 11.22
C VAL A 24 -25.81 2.51 11.02
N VAL A 25 -27.02 2.84 10.55
CA VAL A 25 -28.06 1.84 10.27
C VAL A 25 -27.61 0.87 9.18
N LEU A 26 -26.98 1.36 8.11
CA LEU A 26 -26.44 0.52 7.04
C LEU A 26 -25.32 -0.41 7.53
N MET A 27 -24.44 0.07 8.41
CA MET A 27 -23.36 -0.73 9.01
C MET A 27 -23.93 -1.83 9.92
N LEU A 28 -24.93 -1.50 10.75
CA LEU A 28 -25.61 -2.49 11.59
C LEU A 28 -26.29 -3.56 10.74
N PHE A 29 -27.03 -3.14 9.70
CA PHE A 29 -27.65 -4.06 8.77
C PHE A 29 -26.63 -5.00 8.09
N SER A 30 -25.55 -4.43 7.55
CA SER A 30 -24.45 -5.20 6.95
C SER A 30 -23.83 -6.20 7.94
N SER A 31 -23.60 -5.78 9.17
CA SER A 31 -23.05 -6.64 10.22
C SER A 31 -23.99 -7.80 10.57
N THR A 32 -25.30 -7.54 10.70
CA THR A 32 -26.28 -8.60 10.96
C THR A 32 -26.34 -9.61 9.82
N MET A 33 -26.34 -9.15 8.56
CA MET A 33 -26.30 -10.04 7.40
C MET A 33 -25.02 -10.88 7.36
N PHE A 34 -23.87 -10.29 7.73
CA PHE A 34 -22.60 -10.99 7.82
C PHE A 34 -22.65 -12.12 8.86
N PHE A 35 -23.21 -11.89 10.04
CA PHE A 35 -23.34 -12.92 11.08
C PHE A 35 -24.34 -14.01 10.68
N LEU A 36 -25.47 -13.64 10.06
CA LEU A 36 -26.42 -14.60 9.48
C LEU A 36 -25.76 -15.49 8.40
N GLY A 37 -24.83 -14.93 7.63
CA GLY A 37 -24.06 -15.64 6.62
C GLY A 37 -22.88 -16.45 7.16
N SER A 38 -22.48 -16.28 8.43
CA SER A 38 -21.36 -16.98 9.08
C SER A 38 -21.30 -18.50 8.83
N PRO A 39 -22.40 -19.27 8.90
CA PRO A 39 -22.37 -20.72 8.65
C PRO A 39 -22.02 -21.09 7.20
N LEU A 40 -22.15 -20.18 6.23
CA LEU A 40 -21.81 -20.41 4.82
C LEU A 40 -20.32 -20.18 4.51
N TYR A 41 -19.55 -19.59 5.43
CA TYR A 41 -18.16 -19.27 5.20
C TYR A 41 -17.22 -20.46 5.50
N VAL A 42 -16.36 -20.78 4.53
CA VAL A 42 -15.26 -21.74 4.73
C VAL A 42 -14.14 -21.08 5.54
N LYS A 43 -13.91 -21.58 6.75
CA LYS A 43 -12.86 -21.08 7.66
C LYS A 43 -11.51 -21.68 7.28
N MET A 44 -10.64 -20.88 6.68
CA MET A 44 -9.26 -21.30 6.39
C MET A 44 -8.41 -21.29 7.66
N LYS A 45 -7.50 -22.28 7.79
CA LYS A 45 -6.54 -22.32 8.90
C LYS A 45 -5.66 -21.06 8.86
N ALA A 46 -5.46 -20.45 10.03
CA ALA A 46 -4.61 -19.26 10.14
C ALA A 46 -3.20 -19.58 9.66
N LYS A 47 -2.77 -18.89 8.59
CA LYS A 47 -1.37 -18.88 8.17
C LYS A 47 -0.58 -18.05 9.19
N SER A 48 0.62 -18.51 9.56
CA SER A 48 1.49 -17.73 10.45
C SER A 48 1.72 -16.33 9.87
N SER A 49 1.78 -15.33 10.75
CA SER A 49 1.96 -13.94 10.32
C SER A 49 3.34 -13.75 9.68
N LEU A 50 3.37 -13.23 8.46
CA LEU A 50 4.61 -12.89 7.75
C LEU A 50 5.44 -11.87 8.53
N LEU A 51 4.78 -10.96 9.24
CA LEU A 51 5.45 -9.96 10.08
C LEU A 51 6.24 -10.62 11.22
N THR A 52 5.67 -11.66 11.84
CA THR A 52 6.39 -12.44 12.87
C THR A 52 7.64 -13.08 12.28
N GLY A 53 7.59 -13.59 11.05
CA GLY A 53 8.75 -14.12 10.34
C GLY A 53 9.85 -13.06 10.12
N PHE A 54 9.48 -11.83 9.74
CA PHE A 54 10.45 -10.74 9.58
C PHE A 54 11.11 -10.35 10.90
N VAL A 55 10.33 -10.27 11.99
CA VAL A 55 10.88 -9.97 13.32
C VAL A 55 11.80 -11.09 13.79
N GLN A 56 11.44 -12.35 13.56
CA GLN A 56 12.28 -13.52 13.86
C GLN A 56 13.64 -13.44 13.17
N VAL A 57 13.67 -13.10 11.87
CA VAL A 57 14.93 -12.94 11.12
C VAL A 57 15.80 -11.83 11.72
N ILE A 58 15.21 -10.70 12.10
CA ILE A 58 15.95 -9.58 12.71
C ILE A 58 16.54 -10.02 14.06
N VAL A 59 15.75 -10.67 14.90
CA VAL A 59 16.18 -11.16 16.22
C VAL A 59 17.26 -12.23 16.10
N ALA A 60 17.06 -13.22 15.22
CA ALA A 60 18.03 -14.28 14.96
C ALA A 60 19.34 -13.71 14.42
N THR A 61 19.27 -12.73 13.50
CA THR A 61 20.45 -12.03 13.00
C THR A 61 21.20 -11.31 14.11
N TRP A 62 20.48 -10.60 14.98
CA TRP A 62 21.06 -9.88 16.11
C TRP A 62 21.72 -10.83 17.12
N ARG A 63 21.06 -11.93 17.47
CA ARG A 63 21.59 -12.97 18.38
C ARG A 63 22.84 -13.64 17.81
N ASN A 64 22.87 -13.81 16.48
CA ASN A 64 23.97 -14.43 15.76
C ASN A 64 25.00 -13.42 15.24
N ARG A 65 24.94 -12.14 15.64
CA ARG A 65 25.82 -11.07 15.13
C ARG A 65 27.31 -11.34 15.33
N HIS A 66 27.66 -12.07 16.38
CA HIS A 66 29.03 -12.43 16.76
C HIS A 66 29.64 -13.55 15.91
N LEU A 67 28.82 -14.24 15.10
CA LEU A 67 29.32 -15.30 14.24
C LEU A 67 30.02 -14.71 13.02
N SER A 68 31.20 -15.24 12.70
CA SER A 68 31.86 -14.99 11.42
C SER A 68 31.06 -15.66 10.32
N LEU A 69 30.85 -14.94 9.21
CA LEU A 69 30.24 -15.54 8.03
C LEU A 69 31.18 -16.61 7.49
N PRO A 70 30.69 -17.82 7.15
CA PRO A 70 31.52 -18.83 6.53
C PRO A 70 32.11 -18.29 5.22
N VAL A 71 33.40 -18.48 5.02
CA VAL A 71 34.10 -18.07 3.79
C VAL A 71 33.65 -18.99 2.66
N PRO A 72 33.27 -18.47 1.46
CA PRO A 72 32.95 -19.32 0.32
C PRO A 72 34.16 -20.19 -0.08
N PRO A 73 33.97 -21.42 -0.59
CA PRO A 73 32.70 -22.09 -0.83
C PRO A 73 32.29 -22.96 0.38
N LEU A 74 31.11 -22.69 0.94
CA LEU A 74 30.50 -23.62 1.89
C LEU A 74 29.60 -24.57 1.11
N GLU A 75 29.82 -25.87 1.27
CA GLU A 75 28.90 -26.87 0.77
C GLU A 75 27.48 -26.62 1.32
N SER A 76 26.47 -27.07 0.57
CA SER A 76 25.03 -26.86 0.79
C SER A 76 24.51 -27.20 2.20
N ASP A 77 25.33 -27.86 3.03
CA ASP A 77 24.97 -28.43 4.33
C ASP A 77 25.05 -27.43 5.51
N GLY A 78 25.64 -26.25 5.31
CA GLY A 78 25.77 -25.24 6.38
C GLY A 78 24.58 -24.27 6.53
N TRP A 79 23.63 -24.30 5.59
CA TRP A 79 22.51 -23.35 5.54
C TRP A 79 21.17 -24.01 5.79
N TYR A 80 20.37 -23.40 6.68
CA TYR A 80 19.03 -23.90 6.98
C TYR A 80 18.02 -23.57 5.88
N HIS A 81 17.63 -24.59 5.12
CA HIS A 81 16.61 -24.52 4.08
C HIS A 81 15.57 -25.62 4.30
N LEU A 82 14.31 -25.33 3.94
CA LEU A 82 13.27 -26.35 3.94
C LEU A 82 13.50 -27.29 2.75
N LYS A 83 13.30 -28.61 2.94
CA LYS A 83 13.45 -29.65 1.90
C LYS A 83 12.66 -29.37 0.61
N ALA A 84 11.63 -28.52 0.66
CA ALA A 84 10.80 -28.11 -0.48
C ALA A 84 11.24 -26.79 -1.15
N SER A 85 12.28 -26.12 -0.65
CA SER A 85 12.73 -24.81 -1.16
C SER A 85 13.73 -24.96 -2.30
N LYS A 86 13.56 -24.15 -3.36
CA LYS A 86 14.48 -24.10 -4.51
C LYS A 86 15.77 -23.32 -4.25
N LEU A 87 15.88 -22.63 -3.11
CA LEU A 87 17.07 -21.84 -2.77
C LEU A 87 18.03 -22.63 -1.88
N THR A 88 19.19 -22.94 -2.44
CA THR A 88 20.25 -23.72 -1.79
C THR A 88 21.31 -22.83 -1.12
N ALA A 89 21.44 -21.56 -1.55
CA ALA A 89 22.38 -20.60 -0.98
C ALA A 89 21.74 -19.20 -0.87
N PRO A 90 22.02 -18.45 0.22
CA PRO A 90 21.53 -17.08 0.39
C PRO A 90 22.29 -16.09 -0.50
N THR A 91 21.62 -15.00 -0.90
CA THR A 91 22.21 -13.94 -1.72
C THR A 91 23.26 -13.15 -0.93
N ASP A 92 24.29 -12.67 -1.63
CA ASP A 92 25.35 -11.81 -1.08
C ASP A 92 24.93 -10.36 -0.75
N ASN A 93 23.71 -9.98 -1.12
CA ASN A 93 23.18 -8.67 -0.74
C ASN A 93 22.75 -8.71 0.73
N LEU A 94 23.12 -7.66 1.51
CA LEU A 94 22.84 -7.58 2.94
C LEU A 94 23.34 -8.82 3.69
N ARG A 95 24.61 -9.20 3.49
CA ARG A 95 25.24 -10.42 4.05
C ARG A 95 25.05 -10.58 5.56
N PHE A 96 24.88 -9.49 6.31
CA PHE A 96 24.65 -9.56 7.74
C PHE A 96 23.38 -10.36 8.10
N LEU A 97 22.32 -10.32 7.28
CA LEU A 97 21.09 -11.09 7.49
C LEU A 97 21.27 -12.59 7.28
N ASN A 98 22.31 -13.01 6.54
CA ASN A 98 22.59 -14.43 6.32
C ASN A 98 22.95 -15.13 7.64
N LYS A 99 23.40 -14.39 8.65
CA LYS A 99 23.72 -14.94 9.98
C LYS A 99 22.51 -15.59 10.68
N ALA A 100 21.29 -15.26 10.28
CA ALA A 100 20.08 -15.89 10.79
C ALA A 100 19.86 -17.33 10.27
N CYS A 101 20.51 -17.72 9.16
CA CYS A 101 20.33 -19.02 8.51
C CYS A 101 21.47 -20.03 8.77
N ILE A 102 22.46 -19.66 9.60
CA ILE A 102 23.64 -20.50 9.84
C ILE A 102 23.27 -21.62 10.81
N ILE A 103 23.46 -22.87 10.40
CA ILE A 103 23.28 -24.03 11.28
C ILE A 103 24.48 -24.08 12.24
N ARG A 104 24.26 -23.71 13.51
CA ARG A 104 25.31 -23.79 14.55
C ARG A 104 25.65 -25.23 14.94
N ASN A 105 24.61 -26.01 15.23
CA ASN A 105 24.68 -27.40 15.67
C ASN A 105 23.39 -28.10 15.21
N PRO A 106 23.45 -29.11 14.32
CA PRO A 106 22.25 -29.77 13.82
C PRO A 106 21.46 -30.43 14.95
N MET A 107 22.12 -31.09 15.92
CA MET A 107 21.47 -31.73 17.07
C MET A 107 20.73 -30.79 18.05
N LYS A 108 21.07 -29.50 18.09
CA LYS A 108 20.47 -28.55 19.05
C LYS A 108 19.43 -27.64 18.41
N ASN A 109 19.55 -27.38 17.11
CA ASN A 109 18.73 -26.40 16.41
C ASN A 109 17.72 -27.05 15.46
N LEU A 110 17.88 -28.33 15.14
CA LEU A 110 16.98 -29.08 14.27
C LEU A 110 16.34 -30.21 15.06
N ASP A 111 15.04 -30.39 14.87
CA ASP A 111 14.32 -31.58 15.31
C ASP A 111 14.67 -32.77 14.40
N SER A 112 14.25 -33.96 14.79
CA SER A 112 14.39 -35.23 14.05
C SER A 112 13.87 -35.13 12.60
N ASP A 113 12.90 -34.24 12.36
CA ASP A 113 12.30 -33.97 11.05
C ASP A 113 13.07 -32.94 10.21
N GLY A 114 14.12 -32.33 10.76
CA GLY A 114 14.90 -31.26 10.12
C GLY A 114 14.24 -29.89 10.20
N LEU A 115 13.34 -29.66 11.16
CA LEU A 115 12.70 -28.38 11.43
C LEU A 115 13.41 -27.60 12.54
N ALA A 116 13.43 -26.27 12.44
CA ALA A 116 14.03 -25.41 13.46
C ALA A 116 13.31 -25.55 14.82
N MET A 117 14.06 -25.96 15.84
CA MET A 117 13.60 -26.09 17.23
C MET A 117 13.20 -24.75 17.85
N ASP A 118 13.92 -23.67 17.50
CA ASP A 118 13.60 -22.29 17.91
C ASP A 118 13.64 -21.34 16.69
N PRO A 119 12.46 -20.94 16.16
CA PRO A 119 12.34 -20.01 15.03
C PRO A 119 12.98 -18.63 15.28
N TRP A 120 13.26 -18.26 16.53
CA TRP A 120 13.89 -16.99 16.90
C TRP A 120 15.42 -17.05 16.93
N SER A 121 16.00 -18.24 16.80
CA SER A 121 17.45 -18.45 16.77
C SER A 121 17.97 -18.92 15.41
N LEU A 122 17.11 -19.60 14.63
CA LEU A 122 17.40 -20.14 13.31
C LEU A 122 16.22 -19.88 12.37
N CYS A 123 16.46 -19.17 11.27
CA CYS A 123 15.46 -18.84 10.26
C CYS A 123 15.81 -19.46 8.91
N THR A 124 14.79 -19.71 8.08
CA THR A 124 14.99 -20.29 6.74
C THR A 124 15.59 -19.29 5.76
N ILE A 125 16.35 -19.76 4.77
CA ILE A 125 16.86 -18.92 3.66
C ILE A 125 15.72 -18.12 3.01
N THR A 126 14.57 -18.74 2.79
CA THR A 126 13.41 -18.09 2.17
C THR A 126 12.93 -16.88 2.98
N GLN A 127 12.78 -17.01 4.30
CA GLN A 127 12.39 -15.89 5.17
C GLN A 127 13.41 -14.74 5.15
N VAL A 128 14.70 -15.07 5.09
CA VAL A 128 15.77 -14.07 5.02
C VAL A 128 15.76 -13.34 3.67
N GLU A 129 15.59 -14.05 2.57
CA GLU A 129 15.49 -13.45 1.24
C GLU A 129 14.22 -12.60 1.09
N GLU A 130 13.10 -13.03 1.67
CA GLU A 130 11.86 -12.23 1.73
C GLU A 130 12.10 -10.91 2.50
N LEU A 131 12.79 -10.95 3.65
CA LEU A 131 13.13 -9.73 4.39
C LEU A 131 14.08 -8.82 3.59
N LYS A 132 15.10 -9.38 2.93
CA LYS A 132 16.01 -8.61 2.07
C LYS A 132 15.26 -7.93 0.93
N ALA A 133 14.33 -8.65 0.30
CA ALA A 133 13.48 -8.10 -0.75
C ALA A 133 12.64 -6.94 -0.20
N LEU A 134 12.05 -7.09 0.99
CA LEU A 134 11.29 -6.02 1.64
C LEU A 134 12.17 -4.78 1.91
N ILE A 135 13.37 -4.95 2.47
CA ILE A 135 14.31 -3.85 2.73
C ILE A 135 14.67 -3.11 1.44
N LYS A 136 14.83 -3.82 0.31
CA LYS A 136 15.10 -3.21 -1.00
C LYS A 136 13.89 -2.46 -1.58
N VAL A 137 12.67 -2.85 -1.22
CA VAL A 137 11.44 -2.19 -1.68
C VAL A 137 11.12 -0.92 -0.88
N LEU A 138 11.53 -0.84 0.40
CA LEU A 138 11.27 0.33 1.26
C LEU A 138 11.72 1.67 0.63
N PRO A 139 12.95 1.82 0.09
CA PRO A 139 13.37 3.06 -0.56
C PRO A 139 12.61 3.39 -1.85
N ILE A 140 12.06 2.39 -2.54
CA ILE A 140 11.28 2.59 -3.76
C ILE A 140 9.89 3.13 -3.43
N TRP A 141 9.36 2.78 -2.25
CA TRP A 141 8.05 3.24 -1.78
C TRP A 141 8.11 4.61 -1.08
N SER A 142 9.25 4.99 -0.49
CA SER A 142 9.39 6.25 0.26
C SER A 142 9.02 7.53 -0.51
N PRO A 143 9.28 7.67 -1.83
CA PRO A 143 8.85 8.85 -2.59
C PRO A 143 7.32 8.97 -2.73
N GLY A 144 6.57 7.92 -2.42
CA GLY A 144 5.11 7.95 -2.36
C GLY A 144 4.54 8.62 -1.10
N ILE A 145 5.36 8.83 -0.06
CA ILE A 145 4.91 9.42 1.21
C ILE A 145 4.38 10.86 1.03
N PRO A 146 5.11 11.79 0.36
CA PRO A 146 4.60 13.15 0.14
C PRO A 146 3.28 13.16 -0.65
N VAL A 147 3.14 12.27 -1.65
CA VAL A 147 1.92 12.13 -2.44
C VAL A 147 0.76 11.61 -1.57
N ALA A 148 1.02 10.68 -0.65
CA ALA A 148 0.02 10.22 0.30
C ALA A 148 -0.45 11.36 1.22
N VAL A 149 0.48 12.23 1.66
CA VAL A 149 0.13 13.40 2.48
C VAL A 149 -0.75 14.37 1.69
N THR A 150 -0.40 14.72 0.45
CA THR A 150 -1.22 15.63 -0.37
C THR A 150 -2.60 15.05 -0.69
N LEU A 151 -2.71 13.75 -0.91
CA LEU A 151 -4.00 13.08 -1.12
C LEU A 151 -4.90 13.16 0.12
N ASN A 152 -4.34 13.02 1.33
CA ASN A 152 -5.12 13.06 2.57
C ASN A 152 -5.55 14.50 2.97
N GLN A 153 -5.09 15.53 2.26
CA GLN A 153 -5.42 16.93 2.53
C GLN A 153 -6.75 17.41 1.90
N HIS A 154 -7.73 16.52 1.76
CA HIS A 154 -9.04 16.83 1.14
C HIS A 154 -9.76 18.05 1.75
N SER A 155 -9.55 18.32 3.04
CA SER A 155 -10.16 19.44 3.75
C SER A 155 -9.80 20.81 3.15
N PHE A 156 -8.58 20.99 2.63
CA PHE A 156 -8.18 22.27 2.04
C PHE A 156 -8.95 22.57 0.76
N GLY A 157 -9.15 21.58 -0.10
CA GLY A 157 -9.98 21.74 -1.31
C GLY A 157 -11.44 22.10 -0.98
N VAL A 158 -11.99 21.56 0.11
CA VAL A 158 -13.34 21.93 0.59
C VAL A 158 -13.38 23.37 1.11
N LEU A 159 -12.33 23.83 1.80
CA LEU A 159 -12.23 25.20 2.27
C LEU A 159 -12.11 26.20 1.11
N GLN A 160 -11.30 25.89 0.10
CA GLN A 160 -11.20 26.67 -1.14
C GLN A 160 -12.56 26.78 -1.82
N ALA A 161 -13.24 25.65 -2.03
CA ALA A 161 -14.57 25.62 -2.64
C ALA A 161 -15.62 26.40 -1.84
N LYS A 162 -15.45 26.55 -0.52
CA LYS A 162 -16.38 27.34 0.32
C LYS A 162 -16.36 28.83 -0.06
N ILE A 163 -15.20 29.35 -0.47
CA ILE A 163 -14.98 30.77 -0.81
C ILE A 163 -15.36 31.06 -2.26
N MET A 164 -15.25 30.07 -3.15
CA MET A 164 -15.62 30.19 -4.56
C MET A 164 -17.15 30.31 -4.77
N ASP A 165 -17.57 30.95 -5.87
CA ASP A 165 -18.98 30.92 -6.29
C ASP A 165 -19.34 29.51 -6.78
N ARG A 166 -20.36 28.91 -6.14
CA ARG A 166 -20.80 27.52 -6.35
C ARG A 166 -22.17 27.43 -7.01
N ARG A 167 -22.62 28.50 -7.66
CA ARG A 167 -23.90 28.53 -8.39
C ARG A 167 -23.74 27.89 -9.77
N ILE A 168 -24.68 27.02 -10.13
CA ILE A 168 -24.70 26.40 -11.46
C ILE A 168 -25.50 27.28 -12.42
N PHE A 169 -24.81 27.77 -13.45
CA PHE A 169 -25.26 28.29 -14.77
C PHE A 169 -26.45 29.27 -14.78
N LEU A 170 -27.63 28.95 -14.21
CA LEU A 170 -28.80 29.84 -14.05
C LEU A 170 -29.73 29.49 -12.86
N SER A 171 -29.36 28.57 -11.96
CA SER A 171 -30.22 28.11 -10.86
C SER A 171 -29.85 28.76 -9.50
N LYS A 172 -30.84 28.92 -8.61
CA LYS A 172 -30.62 29.27 -7.18
C LYS A 172 -29.94 28.13 -6.39
N PHE A 173 -29.71 26.97 -7.01
CA PHE A 173 -29.09 25.82 -6.37
C PHE A 173 -27.58 26.02 -6.17
N LYS A 174 -27.14 25.95 -4.90
CA LYS A 174 -25.71 26.02 -4.51
C LYS A 174 -25.21 24.61 -4.20
N ILE A 175 -24.22 24.13 -4.97
CA ILE A 175 -23.59 22.82 -4.71
C ILE A 175 -22.85 22.86 -3.36
N PRO A 176 -23.03 21.90 -2.45
CA PRO A 176 -22.22 21.80 -1.23
C PRO A 176 -20.71 21.80 -1.53
N PRO A 177 -19.88 22.53 -0.77
CA PRO A 177 -18.44 22.62 -1.06
C PRO A 177 -17.74 21.25 -0.96
N ALA A 178 -18.20 20.38 -0.05
CA ALA A 178 -17.65 19.02 0.08
C ALA A 178 -17.96 18.10 -1.12
N SER A 179 -18.97 18.42 -1.94
CA SER A 179 -19.31 17.65 -3.14
C SER A 179 -18.35 17.91 -4.31
N PHE A 180 -17.43 18.88 -4.20
CA PHE A 180 -16.38 19.10 -5.22
C PHE A 180 -15.42 17.91 -5.36
N SER A 181 -15.32 17.05 -4.34
CA SER A 181 -14.58 15.79 -4.40
C SER A 181 -15.02 14.87 -5.57
N VAL A 182 -16.26 15.02 -6.06
CA VAL A 182 -16.80 14.27 -7.21
C VAL A 182 -15.98 14.48 -8.48
N PHE A 183 -15.53 15.71 -8.73
CA PHE A 183 -14.68 16.00 -9.89
C PHE A 183 -13.36 15.23 -9.83
N GLY A 184 -12.78 15.09 -8.63
CA GLY A 184 -11.59 14.26 -8.42
C GLY A 184 -11.85 12.79 -8.75
N ILE A 185 -12.98 12.23 -8.29
CA ILE A 185 -13.34 10.83 -8.59
C ILE A 185 -13.62 10.63 -10.09
N LEU A 186 -14.31 11.58 -10.75
CA LEU A 186 -14.57 11.54 -12.19
C LEU A 186 -13.26 11.59 -12.98
N SER A 187 -12.38 12.53 -12.66
CA SER A 187 -11.07 12.68 -13.28
C SER A 187 -10.21 11.42 -13.11
N MET A 188 -10.18 10.86 -11.90
CA MET A 188 -9.45 9.61 -11.63
C MET A 188 -10.01 8.45 -12.45
N THR A 189 -11.34 8.30 -12.49
CA THR A 189 -12.00 7.24 -13.27
C THR A 189 -11.73 7.39 -14.77
N ALA A 190 -11.89 8.60 -15.30
CA ALA A 190 -11.62 8.91 -16.70
C ALA A 190 -10.14 8.64 -17.06
N THR A 191 -9.21 9.04 -16.20
CA THR A 191 -7.77 8.79 -16.38
C THR A 191 -7.45 7.30 -16.39
N VAL A 192 -8.09 6.49 -15.54
CA VAL A 192 -7.91 5.02 -15.52
C VAL A 192 -8.42 4.40 -16.82
N VAL A 193 -9.62 4.80 -17.26
CA VAL A 193 -10.20 4.32 -18.53
C VAL A 193 -9.30 4.70 -19.70
N PHE A 194 -8.88 5.97 -19.78
CA PHE A 194 -7.94 6.46 -20.79
C PHE A 194 -6.61 5.71 -20.76
N TYR A 195 -6.05 5.47 -19.57
CA TYR A 195 -4.80 4.74 -19.42
C TYR A 195 -4.89 3.32 -19.99
N VAL A 196 -5.93 2.56 -19.60
CA VAL A 196 -6.09 1.16 -19.99
C VAL A 196 -6.49 1.03 -21.46
N GLN A 197 -7.43 1.85 -21.94
CA GLN A 197 -7.99 1.70 -23.28
C GLN A 197 -7.17 2.36 -24.37
N VAL A 198 -6.49 3.47 -24.08
CA VAL A 198 -5.76 4.25 -25.09
C VAL A 198 -4.26 4.12 -24.87
N LEU A 199 -3.78 4.43 -23.67
CA LEU A 199 -2.34 4.55 -23.41
C LEU A 199 -1.63 3.19 -23.47
N VAL A 200 -2.19 2.14 -22.84
CA VAL A 200 -1.59 0.79 -22.83
C VAL A 200 -1.44 0.19 -24.23
N PRO A 201 -2.47 0.14 -25.11
CA PRO A 201 -2.28 -0.41 -26.46
C PRO A 201 -1.33 0.43 -27.31
N LEU A 202 -1.37 1.76 -27.19
CA LEU A 202 -0.45 2.65 -27.89
C LEU A 202 1.01 2.38 -27.46
N LEU A 203 1.27 2.38 -26.16
CA LEU A 203 2.59 2.12 -25.60
C LEU A 203 3.05 0.69 -25.84
N SER A 204 2.15 -0.29 -25.83
CA SER A 204 2.50 -1.67 -26.18
C SER A 204 2.97 -1.77 -27.63
N LYS A 205 2.39 -0.97 -28.54
CA LYS A 205 2.79 -0.92 -29.95
C LYS A 205 4.16 -0.27 -30.15
N PHE A 206 4.46 0.82 -29.42
CA PHE A 206 5.74 1.52 -29.53
C PHE A 206 6.88 0.86 -28.74
N THR A 207 6.63 0.46 -27.50
CA THR A 207 7.67 -0.07 -26.59
C THR A 207 7.92 -1.57 -26.80
N LYS A 208 7.11 -2.26 -27.62
CA LYS A 208 7.12 -3.73 -27.85
C LYS A 208 7.04 -4.57 -26.55
N ARG A 209 6.55 -3.98 -25.45
CA ARG A 209 6.34 -4.63 -24.15
C ARG A 209 4.85 -4.85 -23.93
N LYS A 210 4.44 -6.05 -23.50
CA LYS A 210 3.02 -6.43 -23.27
C LYS A 210 2.22 -5.50 -22.34
N ARG A 211 2.90 -4.71 -21.49
CA ARG A 211 2.28 -3.76 -20.55
C ARG A 211 2.61 -2.28 -20.86
N GLY A 212 3.30 -2.00 -21.97
CA GLY A 212 3.80 -0.65 -22.28
C GLY A 212 4.86 -0.18 -21.29
N LEU A 213 4.47 0.66 -20.33
CA LEU A 213 5.34 1.23 -19.29
C LEU A 213 5.63 0.25 -18.15
N SER A 214 6.87 0.28 -17.64
CA SER A 214 7.24 -0.45 -16.43
C SER A 214 6.56 0.14 -15.18
N LEU A 215 6.42 -0.68 -14.14
CA LEU A 215 5.84 -0.26 -12.86
C LEU A 215 6.60 0.93 -12.24
N LYS A 216 7.94 0.93 -12.34
CA LYS A 216 8.78 2.00 -11.79
C LYS A 216 8.58 3.33 -12.53
N GLU A 217 8.50 3.29 -13.86
CA GLU A 217 8.22 4.49 -14.69
C GLU A 217 6.84 5.07 -14.37
N ARG A 218 5.82 4.22 -14.22
CA ARG A 218 4.46 4.66 -13.84
C ARG A 218 4.44 5.35 -12.48
N MET A 219 5.18 4.82 -11.49
CA MET A 219 5.30 5.45 -10.18
C MET A 219 5.98 6.81 -10.27
N GLY A 220 7.08 6.91 -11.02
CA GLY A 220 7.79 8.18 -11.22
C GLY A 220 6.94 9.26 -11.90
N ILE A 221 6.22 8.91 -12.97
CA ILE A 221 5.31 9.82 -13.68
C ILE A 221 4.20 10.32 -12.74
N GLY A 222 3.62 9.43 -11.93
CA GLY A 222 2.56 9.81 -10.97
C GLY A 222 3.05 10.82 -9.94
N ILE A 223 4.27 10.65 -9.42
CA ILE A 223 4.87 11.60 -8.47
C ILE A 223 5.09 12.96 -9.14
N ALA A 224 5.63 13.00 -10.37
CA ALA A 224 5.85 14.25 -11.10
C ALA A 224 4.54 15.01 -11.35
N ILE A 225 3.47 14.31 -11.76
CA ILE A 225 2.14 14.89 -11.96
C ILE A 225 1.58 15.42 -10.64
N SER A 226 1.76 14.70 -9.52
CA SER A 226 1.32 15.16 -8.20
C SER A 226 2.00 16.45 -7.78
N CYS A 227 3.31 16.59 -8.02
CA CYS A 227 4.05 17.82 -7.74
C CYS A 227 3.51 18.99 -8.58
N LEU A 228 3.29 18.78 -9.88
CA LEU A 228 2.71 19.79 -10.77
C LEU A 228 1.30 20.20 -10.33
N ALA A 229 0.44 19.25 -9.98
CA ALA A 229 -0.92 19.52 -9.51
C ALA A 229 -0.92 20.37 -8.22
N THR A 230 -0.02 20.05 -7.29
CA THR A 230 0.14 20.82 -6.04
C THR A 230 0.64 22.23 -6.32
N ALA A 231 1.59 22.40 -7.24
CA ALA A 231 2.07 23.72 -7.66
C ALA A 231 0.96 24.56 -8.30
N VAL A 232 0.14 23.97 -9.18
CA VAL A 232 -1.02 24.66 -9.79
C VAL A 232 -2.04 25.07 -8.73
N SER A 233 -2.33 24.19 -7.77
CA SER A 233 -3.23 24.51 -6.65
C SER A 233 -2.72 25.69 -5.81
N ALA A 234 -1.41 25.74 -5.52
CA ALA A 234 -0.80 26.85 -4.80
C ALA A 234 -0.89 28.18 -5.57
N ILE A 235 -0.70 28.16 -6.89
CA ILE A 235 -0.86 29.36 -7.74
C ILE A 235 -2.32 29.81 -7.76
N ALA A 236 -3.26 28.89 -7.91
CA ALA A 236 -4.69 29.19 -7.90
C ALA A 236 -5.12 29.83 -6.57
N GLU A 237 -4.68 29.27 -5.44
CA GLU A 237 -4.93 29.84 -4.11
C GLU A 237 -4.37 31.25 -3.97
N ARG A 238 -3.14 31.48 -4.46
CA ARG A 238 -2.52 32.81 -4.44
C ARG A 238 -3.35 33.82 -5.20
N LYS A 239 -3.89 33.44 -6.37
CA LYS A 239 -4.76 34.32 -7.16
C LYS A 239 -6.06 34.61 -6.42
N ILE A 240 -6.74 33.59 -5.90
CA ILE A 240 -7.99 33.75 -5.12
C ILE A 240 -7.77 34.67 -3.93
N ARG A 241 -6.67 34.50 -3.19
CA ARG A 241 -6.36 35.33 -2.02
C ARG A 241 -6.08 36.78 -2.40
N ASN A 242 -5.38 37.01 -3.51
CA ASN A 242 -5.10 38.37 -3.99
C ASN A 242 -6.36 39.10 -4.45
N GLU A 243 -7.35 38.40 -5.00
CA GLU A 243 -8.64 38.98 -5.40
C GLU A 243 -9.59 39.19 -4.19
N ALA A 244 -9.28 38.60 -3.04
CA ALA A 244 -10.07 38.72 -1.81
C ALA A 244 -9.56 39.79 -0.82
N ILE A 245 -8.37 40.34 -1.05
CA ILE A 245 -7.77 41.47 -0.30
C ILE A 245 -8.04 42.75 -1.06
#